data_AF-A0A9X3MSS4-F1
#
_entry.id   AF-A0A9X3MSS4-F1
#
_cell.length_a   1.000
_cell.length_b   1.000
_cell.length_c   1.000
_cell.angle_alpha   90.00
_cell.angle_beta   90.00
_cell.angle_gamma   90.00
#
_symmetry.space_group_name_H-M   'P 1'
#
loop_
_entity.id
_entity.type
_entity.pdbx_description
1 polymer ?
#
loop_
_entity_poly.entity_id
_entity_poly.type
_entity_poly.pdbx_seq_one_letter_code
_entity_poly.pdbx_strand_id
1 'polypeptide(L)'
;MRRAQLRAAASVPLVAVMLAGCGGDKDPPKVTAGKIVSGDTENGMKLKVETFVPAASDPTLKSLEAFRAKSGYPAVDYHRVTADNTKGAIPDRIRDVTFAKDANAIATGQGTEARFACDALQYEWPPVEPRTTTQTYDELMKKVCAIQPNKADSVAPGSRAVYYLVTDRSFGQRGIRGMSIFGPRSEQLK
;
A
#
# COMPACT_ATOMS: atom_id res chain seq x y z
N MET A 1 -29.18 54.72 -31.74
CA MET A 1 -29.72 55.23 -30.46
C MET A 1 -29.10 54.41 -29.32
N ARG A 2 -28.45 55.11 -28.36
CA ARG A 2 -28.23 54.82 -26.92
C ARG A 2 -28.08 53.36 -26.45
N ARG A 3 -27.14 52.95 -25.60
CA ARG A 3 -26.02 53.58 -24.88
C ARG A 3 -25.25 52.41 -24.24
N ALA A 4 -23.92 52.46 -24.26
CA ALA A 4 -23.05 51.59 -23.48
C ALA A 4 -23.21 51.83 -21.97
N GLN A 5 -23.01 50.78 -21.16
CA GLN A 5 -22.36 50.89 -19.85
C GLN A 5 -21.35 49.75 -19.67
N LEU A 6 -20.10 50.09 -19.97
CA LEU A 6 -18.90 49.54 -19.35
C LEU A 6 -18.93 49.75 -17.83
N ARG A 7 -18.50 48.75 -17.07
CA ARG A 7 -17.63 48.88 -15.87
C ARG A 7 -16.93 47.54 -15.66
N ALA A 8 -15.64 47.41 -15.40
CA ALA A 8 -14.46 48.22 -15.61
C ALA A 8 -13.31 47.23 -15.39
N ALA A 9 -12.40 47.11 -16.35
CA ALA A 9 -11.11 46.48 -16.10
C ALA A 9 -10.31 47.41 -15.17
N ALA A 10 -9.93 46.93 -14.00
CA ALA A 10 -8.87 47.53 -13.20
C ALA A 10 -7.61 46.70 -13.42
N SER A 11 -6.81 47.14 -14.38
CA SER A 11 -5.38 46.85 -14.47
C SER A 11 -4.64 47.42 -13.26
N VAL A 12 -3.47 46.84 -12.95
CA VAL A 12 -2.24 47.38 -12.30
C VAL A 12 -1.80 46.48 -11.12
N PRO A 13 -0.50 46.16 -10.92
CA PRO A 13 0.68 46.23 -11.79
C PRO A 13 1.43 44.88 -11.95
N LEU A 14 2.30 44.80 -12.97
CA LEU A 14 3.49 43.94 -12.91
C LEU A 14 4.36 44.39 -11.72
N VAL A 15 4.56 43.49 -10.76
CA VAL A 15 5.70 43.55 -9.83
C VAL A 15 6.60 42.37 -10.18
N ALA A 16 7.57 42.62 -11.06
CA ALA A 16 8.83 41.90 -11.00
C ALA A 16 9.63 42.45 -9.79
N VAL A 17 10.57 41.65 -9.26
CA VAL A 17 11.47 41.89 -8.09
C VAL A 17 10.84 41.29 -6.81
N MET A 18 11.33 40.21 -6.17
CA MET A 18 12.68 39.66 -5.99
C MET A 18 12.71 38.13 -5.85
N LEU A 19 13.82 37.53 -6.27
CA LEU A 19 14.36 36.27 -5.76
C LEU A 19 14.52 36.36 -4.23
N ALA A 20 13.78 35.55 -3.47
CA ALA A 20 14.22 35.01 -2.17
C ALA A 20 13.20 33.98 -1.63
N GLY A 21 13.66 32.75 -1.41
CA GLY A 21 13.02 31.82 -0.48
C GLY A 21 12.00 30.85 -1.08
N CYS A 22 12.47 29.82 -1.80
CA CYS A 22 11.83 28.49 -1.75
C CYS A 22 11.94 27.95 -0.32
N GLY A 23 11.10 28.46 0.58
CA GLY A 23 11.04 28.11 1.99
C GLY A 23 9.62 27.72 2.36
N GLY A 24 8.97 26.90 1.54
CA GLY A 24 7.81 26.16 2.00
C GLY A 24 8.34 24.92 2.67
N ASP A 25 8.25 24.86 4.00
CA ASP A 25 8.36 23.62 4.78
C ASP A 25 7.39 22.59 4.17
N LYS A 26 7.90 21.86 3.19
CA LYS A 26 7.36 20.56 2.79
C LYS A 26 8.00 19.58 3.75
N ASP A 27 7.67 19.70 5.02
CA ASP A 27 7.79 18.54 5.89
C ASP A 27 7.07 17.43 5.15
N PRO A 28 7.79 16.37 4.71
CA PRO A 28 7.15 15.25 4.05
C PRO A 28 6.05 14.81 5.02
N PRO A 29 4.78 14.74 4.58
CA PRO A 29 3.69 14.70 5.53
C PRO A 29 3.90 13.56 6.55
N LYS A 30 3.48 13.73 7.80
CA LYS A 30 3.83 12.74 8.84
C LYS A 30 3.17 11.40 8.49
N VAL A 31 3.96 10.33 8.35
CA VAL A 31 3.42 8.97 8.12
C VAL A 31 2.57 8.63 9.33
N THR A 32 1.25 8.49 9.13
CA THR A 32 0.35 8.05 10.20
C THR A 32 0.70 6.61 10.56
N ALA A 33 0.75 6.30 11.86
CA ALA A 33 1.01 4.95 12.31
C ALA A 33 -0.07 3.99 11.76
N GLY A 34 0.37 2.79 11.37
CA GLY A 34 -0.49 1.71 10.95
C GLY A 34 -1.57 1.32 11.95
N LYS A 35 -2.67 0.77 11.44
CA LYS A 35 -3.72 0.09 12.23
C LYS A 35 -3.64 -1.43 12.01
N ILE A 36 -4.15 -2.18 12.99
CA ILE A 36 -4.34 -3.63 12.92
C ILE A 36 -5.83 -3.92 12.72
N VAL A 37 -6.14 -4.78 11.75
CA VAL A 37 -7.50 -5.23 11.41
C VAL A 37 -7.54 -6.75 11.50
N SER A 38 -8.65 -7.35 11.88
CA SER A 38 -8.68 -8.80 12.14
C SER A 38 -10.06 -9.38 11.93
N GLY A 39 -10.25 -10.15 10.87
CA GLY A 39 -11.51 -10.83 10.58
C GLY A 39 -11.33 -12.32 10.31
N ASP A 40 -12.44 -13.04 10.14
CA ASP A 40 -12.44 -14.47 9.82
C ASP A 40 -12.87 -14.68 8.36
N THR A 41 -12.28 -15.66 7.68
CA THR A 41 -12.75 -16.11 6.37
C THR A 41 -14.00 -16.97 6.50
N GLU A 42 -14.66 -17.23 5.37
CA GLU A 42 -15.76 -18.17 5.24
C GLU A 42 -15.43 -19.57 5.77
N ASN A 43 -14.15 -19.96 5.72
CA ASN A 43 -13.65 -21.27 6.12
C ASN A 43 -13.09 -21.31 7.55
N GLY A 44 -13.22 -20.20 8.30
CA GLY A 44 -12.80 -20.11 9.70
C GLY A 44 -11.31 -19.78 9.91
N MET A 45 -10.58 -19.44 8.85
CA MET A 45 -9.22 -18.91 8.95
C MET A 45 -9.27 -17.47 9.47
N LYS A 46 -8.40 -17.13 10.42
CA LYS A 46 -8.29 -15.75 10.92
C LYS A 46 -7.31 -14.96 10.09
N LEU A 47 -7.73 -13.81 9.57
CA LEU A 47 -6.88 -12.88 8.86
C LEU A 47 -6.63 -11.65 9.72
N LYS A 48 -5.36 -11.37 10.02
CA LYS A 48 -4.92 -10.13 10.65
C LYS A 48 -4.12 -9.30 9.64
N VAL A 49 -4.56 -8.08 9.36
CA VAL A 49 -3.85 -7.14 8.48
C VAL A 49 -3.26 -6.01 9.31
N GLU A 50 -1.95 -5.87 9.29
CA GLU A 50 -1.20 -4.77 9.88
C GLU A 50 -0.84 -3.80 8.74
N THR A 51 -1.39 -2.60 8.79
CA THR A 51 -1.21 -1.59 7.74
C THR A 51 0.00 -0.70 8.01
N PHE A 52 0.57 -0.09 6.96
CA PHE A 52 1.70 0.86 7.07
C PHE A 52 2.83 0.40 7.99
N VAL A 53 3.22 -0.88 7.88
CA VAL A 53 4.26 -1.48 8.69
C VAL A 53 5.61 -0.84 8.32
N PRO A 54 6.32 -0.20 9.27
CA PRO A 54 7.63 0.36 8.97
C PRO A 54 8.58 -0.75 8.51
N ALA A 55 9.25 -0.58 7.37
CA ALA A 55 10.14 -1.61 6.83
C ALA A 55 11.24 -2.02 7.84
N ALA A 56 11.74 -1.09 8.64
CA ALA A 56 12.74 -1.36 9.67
C ALA A 56 12.24 -2.29 10.81
N SER A 57 10.93 -2.45 10.98
CA SER A 57 10.33 -3.26 12.05
C SER A 57 10.17 -4.74 11.70
N ASP A 58 10.39 -5.12 10.43
CA ASP A 58 10.28 -6.50 9.95
C ASP A 58 11.51 -6.83 9.08
N PRO A 59 12.30 -7.86 9.40
CA PRO A 59 13.51 -8.19 8.63
C PRO A 59 13.25 -8.44 7.14
N THR A 60 12.09 -9.01 6.78
CA THR A 60 11.73 -9.28 5.39
C THR A 60 11.45 -7.97 4.65
N LEU A 61 10.65 -7.10 5.27
CA LEU A 61 10.36 -5.78 4.70
C LEU A 61 11.60 -4.89 4.63
N LYS A 62 12.50 -4.99 5.61
CA LYS A 62 13.78 -4.28 5.59
C LYS A 62 14.63 -4.68 4.39
N SER A 63 14.74 -5.97 4.10
CA SER A 63 15.45 -6.46 2.91
C SER A 63 14.75 -6.04 1.62
N LEU A 64 13.41 -6.12 1.57
CA LEU A 64 12.63 -5.73 0.41
C LEU A 64 12.74 -4.22 0.10
N GLU A 65 12.62 -3.37 1.12
CA GLU A 65 12.76 -1.91 0.98
C GLU A 65 14.19 -1.53 0.56
N ALA A 66 15.21 -2.19 1.13
CA ALA A 66 16.59 -1.96 0.73
C ALA A 66 16.84 -2.31 -0.74
N PHE A 67 16.32 -3.46 -1.21
CA PHE A 67 16.38 -3.84 -2.62
C PHE A 67 15.64 -2.82 -3.50
N ARG A 68 14.38 -2.50 -3.18
CA ARG A 68 13.54 -1.56 -3.92
C ARG A 68 14.23 -0.19 -4.07
N ALA A 69 14.71 0.36 -2.95
CA ALA A 69 15.38 1.66 -2.92
C ALA A 69 16.70 1.64 -3.70
N LYS A 70 17.51 0.59 -3.57
CA LYS A 70 18.78 0.44 -4.30
C LYS A 70 18.57 0.33 -5.81
N SER A 71 17.52 -0.37 -6.24
CA SER A 71 17.15 -0.49 -7.66
C SER A 71 16.57 0.80 -8.24
N GLY A 72 16.09 1.72 -7.39
CA GLY A 72 15.49 3.00 -7.80
C GLY A 72 14.00 2.91 -8.15
N TYR A 73 13.31 1.90 -7.63
CA TYR A 73 11.85 1.76 -7.82
C TYR A 73 11.07 2.82 -7.04
N PRO A 74 9.82 3.13 -7.42
CA PRO A 74 8.97 4.04 -6.67
C PRO A 74 8.77 3.60 -5.22
N ALA A 75 8.55 4.56 -4.33
CA ALA A 75 8.35 4.29 -2.92
C ALA A 75 6.94 3.74 -2.67
N VAL A 76 6.85 2.71 -1.82
CA VAL A 76 5.58 2.07 -1.45
C VAL A 76 5.36 2.09 0.05
N ASP A 77 4.13 1.81 0.44
CA ASP A 77 3.74 1.46 1.79
C ASP A 77 3.58 -0.06 1.89
N TYR A 78 4.08 -0.63 2.98
CA TYR A 78 4.05 -2.06 3.25
C TYR A 78 2.95 -2.41 4.25
N HIS A 79 2.31 -3.55 4.01
CA HIS A 79 1.33 -4.13 4.91
C HIS A 79 1.70 -5.59 5.17
N ARG A 80 1.49 -6.07 6.38
CA ARG A 80 1.74 -7.46 6.76
C ARG A 80 0.41 -8.14 7.05
N VAL A 81 0.17 -9.26 6.39
CA VAL A 81 -1.00 -10.09 6.65
C VAL A 81 -0.56 -11.39 7.30
N THR A 82 -1.18 -11.69 8.44
CA THR A 82 -1.15 -13.01 9.05
C THR A 82 -2.44 -13.74 8.70
N ALA A 83 -2.30 -14.88 8.04
CA ALA A 83 -3.35 -15.86 7.82
C ALA A 83 -3.15 -17.02 8.80
N ASP A 84 -4.03 -17.16 9.78
CA ASP A 84 -3.98 -18.18 10.81
C ASP A 84 -5.09 -19.20 10.60
N ASN A 85 -4.72 -20.35 10.04
CA ASN A 85 -5.60 -21.49 9.82
C ASN A 85 -5.33 -22.61 10.85
N THR A 86 -4.74 -22.29 12.01
CA THR A 86 -4.38 -23.30 13.02
C THR A 86 -5.57 -24.02 13.61
N LYS A 87 -6.74 -23.36 13.64
CA LYS A 87 -8.01 -23.93 14.10
C LYS A 87 -8.98 -24.27 12.98
N GLY A 88 -8.62 -24.04 11.71
CA GLY A 88 -9.48 -24.39 10.59
C GLY A 88 -9.38 -25.87 10.23
N ALA A 89 -10.45 -26.38 9.63
CA ALA A 89 -10.60 -27.79 9.29
C ALA A 89 -10.26 -28.09 7.81
N ILE A 90 -10.25 -27.08 6.96
CA ILE A 90 -9.98 -27.20 5.52
C ILE A 90 -8.90 -26.21 5.08
N PRO A 91 -8.16 -26.51 4.00
CA PRO A 91 -7.24 -25.54 3.44
C PRO A 91 -7.97 -24.25 3.04
N ASP A 92 -7.25 -23.13 3.10
CA ASP A 92 -7.75 -21.84 2.65
C ASP A 92 -6.69 -21.13 1.80
N ARG A 93 -7.11 -20.13 1.03
CA ARG A 93 -6.23 -19.33 0.17
C ARG A 93 -5.89 -17.99 0.83
N ILE A 94 -4.78 -17.37 0.43
CA ILE A 94 -4.56 -15.96 0.77
C ILE A 94 -5.59 -15.07 0.05
N ARG A 95 -5.81 -13.84 0.53
CA ARG A 95 -6.87 -12.95 0.04
C ARG A 95 -6.27 -11.64 -0.44
N ASP A 96 -6.84 -11.11 -1.51
CA ASP A 96 -6.65 -9.73 -1.90
C ASP A 96 -7.23 -8.81 -0.82
N VAL A 97 -6.62 -7.64 -0.68
CA VAL A 97 -7.05 -6.63 0.29
C VAL A 97 -7.24 -5.33 -0.46
N THR A 98 -8.45 -4.79 -0.39
CA THR A 98 -8.73 -3.44 -0.88
C THR A 98 -8.88 -2.48 0.29
N PHE A 99 -8.17 -1.36 0.21
CA PHE A 99 -8.22 -0.27 1.18
C PHE A 99 -9.11 0.86 0.65
N ALA A 100 -10.05 1.34 1.46
CA ALA A 100 -10.84 2.51 1.12
C ALA A 100 -11.21 3.31 2.36
N LYS A 101 -11.83 4.48 2.20
CA LYS A 101 -12.34 5.25 3.35
C LYS A 101 -13.60 4.63 3.99
N ASP A 102 -14.44 3.99 3.18
CA ASP A 102 -15.71 3.39 3.54
C ASP A 102 -16.17 2.39 2.46
N ALA A 103 -17.28 1.69 2.68
CA ALA A 103 -17.78 0.65 1.77
C ALA A 103 -18.30 1.22 0.45
N ASN A 104 -18.87 2.42 0.48
CA ASN A 104 -19.35 3.09 -0.71
C ASN A 104 -18.18 3.51 -1.62
N ALA A 105 -17.05 3.92 -1.04
CA ALA A 105 -15.84 4.22 -1.78
C ALA A 105 -15.35 2.99 -2.55
N ILE A 106 -15.47 1.78 -2.02
CA ILE A 106 -15.19 0.56 -2.81
C ILE A 106 -16.20 0.37 -3.92
N ALA A 107 -17.50 0.42 -3.59
CA ALA A 107 -18.55 0.20 -4.59
C ALA A 107 -18.48 1.18 -5.76
N THR A 108 -17.96 2.39 -5.51
CA THR A 108 -17.77 3.45 -6.51
C THR A 108 -16.38 3.44 -7.17
N GLY A 109 -15.56 2.41 -6.94
CA GLY A 109 -14.24 2.25 -7.56
C GLY A 109 -13.15 3.19 -7.01
N GLN A 110 -13.38 3.78 -5.84
CA GLN A 110 -12.44 4.66 -5.13
C GLN A 110 -11.58 3.91 -4.10
N GLY A 111 -11.65 2.57 -4.08
CA GLY A 111 -10.74 1.74 -3.32
C GLY A 111 -9.36 1.64 -3.98
N THR A 112 -8.34 1.34 -3.19
CA THR A 112 -7.02 0.98 -3.71
C THR A 112 -6.73 -0.45 -3.35
N GLU A 113 -6.55 -1.24 -4.40
CA GLU A 113 -6.18 -2.63 -4.32
C GLU A 113 -4.71 -2.73 -3.89
N ALA A 114 -4.47 -3.49 -2.84
CA ALA A 114 -3.13 -3.83 -2.41
C ALA A 114 -2.61 -4.96 -3.30
N ARG A 115 -1.35 -4.85 -3.72
CA ARG A 115 -0.69 -5.89 -4.51
C ARG A 115 0.13 -6.79 -3.61
N PHE A 116 0.25 -8.07 -3.94
CA PHE A 116 1.20 -8.92 -3.23
C PHE A 116 2.63 -8.44 -3.45
N ALA A 117 3.42 -8.38 -2.37
CA ALA A 117 4.83 -8.02 -2.46
C ALA A 117 5.61 -9.00 -3.34
N CYS A 118 5.18 -10.26 -3.40
CA CYS A 118 5.74 -11.26 -4.30
C CYS A 118 5.50 -10.89 -5.78
N ASP A 119 4.28 -10.50 -6.14
CA ASP A 119 3.96 -10.11 -7.53
C ASP A 119 4.68 -8.82 -7.91
N ALA A 120 4.74 -7.84 -7.01
CA ALA A 120 5.52 -6.62 -7.22
C ALA A 120 7.00 -6.95 -7.46
N LEU A 121 7.58 -7.85 -6.67
CA LEU A 121 8.96 -8.28 -6.83
C LEU A 121 9.17 -9.01 -8.18
N GLN A 122 8.25 -9.90 -8.55
CA GLN A 122 8.39 -10.74 -9.73
C GLN A 122 8.18 -9.98 -11.04
N TYR A 123 7.20 -9.08 -11.10
CA TYR A 123 6.72 -8.49 -12.35
C TYR A 123 7.00 -6.99 -12.48
N GLU A 124 7.14 -6.28 -11.37
CA GLU A 124 7.33 -4.82 -11.38
C GLU A 124 8.75 -4.40 -11.00
N TRP A 125 9.42 -5.21 -10.17
CA TRP A 125 10.75 -4.91 -9.64
C TRP A 125 11.80 -5.95 -10.06
N PRO A 126 12.00 -6.19 -11.37
CA PRO A 126 13.07 -7.07 -11.82
C PRO A 126 14.45 -6.55 -11.34
N PRO A 127 15.47 -7.40 -11.23
CA PRO A 127 16.82 -6.92 -10.91
C PRO A 127 17.31 -5.93 -11.97
N VAL A 128 17.89 -4.80 -11.55
CA VAL A 128 18.48 -3.79 -12.44
C VAL A 128 19.98 -3.79 -12.26
N GLU A 129 20.72 -4.35 -13.22
CA GLU A 129 22.18 -4.31 -13.19
C GLU A 129 22.72 -2.91 -13.54
N PRO A 130 23.85 -2.48 -12.95
CA PRO A 130 24.66 -3.15 -11.92
C PRO A 130 24.17 -2.87 -10.48
N ARG A 131 22.98 -2.27 -10.30
CA ARG A 131 22.50 -1.80 -8.98
C ARG A 131 22.22 -2.96 -8.03
N THR A 132 21.66 -4.06 -8.55
CA THR A 132 21.32 -5.26 -7.76
C THR A 132 21.81 -6.52 -8.43
N THR A 133 22.25 -7.49 -7.63
CA THR A 133 22.69 -8.80 -8.12
C THR A 133 21.52 -9.77 -8.19
N THR A 134 21.59 -10.71 -9.14
CA THR A 134 20.64 -11.82 -9.26
C THR A 134 20.57 -12.64 -7.96
N GLN A 135 21.70 -12.85 -7.28
CA GLN A 135 21.72 -13.56 -5.99
C GLN A 135 20.85 -12.86 -4.93
N THR A 136 20.98 -11.53 -4.77
CA THR A 136 20.15 -10.79 -3.80
C THR A 136 18.67 -10.87 -4.17
N TYR A 137 18.35 -10.83 -5.46
CA TYR A 137 16.99 -10.97 -5.95
C TYR A 137 16.41 -12.37 -5.65
N ASP A 138 17.16 -13.44 -5.94
CA ASP A 138 16.72 -14.83 -5.71
C ASP A 138 16.50 -15.13 -4.22
N GLU A 139 17.37 -14.64 -3.35
CA GLU A 139 17.21 -14.75 -1.90
C GLU A 139 15.97 -14.01 -1.41
N LEU A 140 15.68 -12.85 -1.98
CA LEU A 140 14.50 -12.05 -1.65
C LEU A 140 13.22 -12.72 -2.15
N MET A 141 13.22 -13.25 -3.38
CA MET A 141 12.13 -14.04 -3.94
C MET A 141 11.78 -15.20 -3.02
N LYS A 142 12.76 -15.99 -2.54
CA LYS A 142 12.50 -17.10 -1.60
C LYS A 142 11.83 -16.65 -0.30
N LYS A 143 12.19 -15.47 0.23
CA LYS A 143 11.65 -14.95 1.49
C LYS A 143 10.26 -14.35 1.31
N VAL A 144 10.07 -13.51 0.29
CA VAL A 144 8.82 -12.75 0.07
C VAL A 144 7.75 -13.62 -0.59
N CYS A 145 8.14 -14.57 -1.45
CA CYS A 145 7.25 -15.45 -2.19
C CYS A 145 7.09 -16.85 -1.58
N ALA A 146 7.41 -17.03 -0.29
CA ALA A 146 7.22 -18.32 0.39
C ALA A 146 5.74 -18.78 0.33
N ILE A 147 4.81 -17.82 0.31
CA ILE A 147 3.37 -18.02 0.09
C ILE A 147 2.98 -17.25 -1.17
N GLN A 148 2.41 -17.94 -2.16
CA GLN A 148 2.09 -17.36 -3.47
C GLN A 148 0.56 -17.19 -3.66
N PRO A 149 0.11 -16.09 -4.27
CA PRO A 149 -1.33 -15.81 -4.46
C PRO A 149 -2.02 -16.72 -5.47
N ASN A 150 -1.26 -17.28 -6.40
CA ASN A 150 -1.77 -18.16 -7.45
C ASN A 150 -1.95 -19.62 -7.02
N LYS A 151 -1.60 -19.98 -5.77
CA LYS A 151 -1.82 -21.33 -5.25
C LYS A 151 -3.18 -21.39 -4.55
N ALA A 152 -4.11 -22.14 -5.15
CA ALA A 152 -5.28 -22.62 -4.42
C ALA A 152 -4.78 -23.34 -3.16
N ASP A 153 -5.46 -23.13 -2.03
CA ASP A 153 -5.15 -23.81 -0.75
C ASP A 153 -3.77 -23.47 -0.16
N SER A 154 -3.29 -22.24 -0.38
CA SER A 154 -1.99 -21.76 0.08
C SER A 154 -1.76 -21.78 1.61
N VAL A 155 -2.82 -21.96 2.41
CA VAL A 155 -2.76 -22.02 3.88
C VAL A 155 -3.44 -23.30 4.38
N ALA A 156 -2.63 -24.32 4.68
CA ALA A 156 -3.10 -25.62 5.14
C ALA A 156 -3.78 -25.55 6.52
N PRO A 157 -4.68 -26.49 6.85
CA PRO A 157 -5.18 -26.69 8.21
C PRO A 157 -4.04 -26.85 9.21
N GLY A 158 -4.20 -26.32 10.42
CA GLY A 158 -3.18 -26.44 11.46
C GLY A 158 -1.95 -25.54 11.24
N SER A 159 -1.97 -24.67 10.24
CA SER A 159 -0.83 -23.83 9.87
C SER A 159 -1.12 -22.33 9.97
N ARG A 160 -0.04 -21.55 9.98
CA ARG A 160 -0.07 -20.09 9.93
C ARG A 160 0.86 -19.61 8.83
N ALA A 161 0.38 -18.70 8.02
CA ALA A 161 1.11 -18.07 6.93
C ALA A 161 1.22 -16.56 7.16
N VAL A 162 2.36 -15.99 6.76
CA VAL A 162 2.56 -14.54 6.71
C VAL A 162 2.89 -14.16 5.29
N TYR A 163 2.20 -13.16 4.77
CA TYR A 163 2.46 -12.58 3.45
C TYR A 163 2.41 -11.07 3.53
N TYR A 164 3.01 -10.41 2.54
CA TYR A 164 3.14 -8.96 2.52
C TYR A 164 2.40 -8.39 1.33
N LEU A 165 1.81 -7.23 1.55
CA LEU A 165 1.13 -6.45 0.52
C LEU A 165 1.79 -5.08 0.39
N VAL A 166 1.67 -4.47 -0.79
CA VAL A 166 2.21 -3.15 -1.10
C VAL A 166 1.14 -2.27 -1.72
N THR A 167 1.15 -1.00 -1.35
CA THR A 167 0.37 0.07 -1.99
C THR A 167 1.32 1.19 -2.41
N ASP A 168 1.03 1.85 -3.53
CA ASP A 168 1.79 3.05 -3.90
C ASP A 168 1.61 4.15 -2.83
N ARG A 169 2.68 4.85 -2.46
CA ARG A 169 2.61 6.01 -1.55
C ARG A 169 1.78 7.16 -2.10
N SER A 170 1.56 7.23 -3.42
CA SER A 170 0.65 8.21 -4.05
C SER A 170 -0.81 8.03 -3.60
N PHE A 171 -1.20 6.83 -3.16
CA PHE A 171 -2.49 6.57 -2.49
C PHE A 171 -2.66 7.39 -1.20
N GLY A 172 -1.54 7.68 -0.53
CA GLY A 172 -1.48 8.41 0.73
C GLY A 172 -1.22 9.90 0.58
N GLN A 173 -2.04 10.66 -0.14
CA GLN A 173 -2.27 12.03 0.35
C GLN A 173 -3.03 11.93 1.67
N ARG A 174 -2.23 11.94 2.73
CA ARG A 174 -2.46 11.59 4.13
C ARG A 174 -3.68 12.27 4.78
N GLY A 175 -4.88 11.80 4.44
CA GLY A 175 -6.15 12.38 4.93
C GLY A 175 -7.29 11.38 5.19
N ILE A 176 -7.08 10.08 5.00
CA ILE A 176 -8.13 9.08 5.26
C ILE A 176 -8.17 8.79 6.77
N ARG A 177 -9.04 9.51 7.50
CA ARG A 177 -9.22 9.37 8.96
C ARG A 177 -9.87 8.03 9.37
N GLY A 178 -10.68 7.44 8.49
CA GLY A 178 -11.22 6.10 8.63
C GLY A 178 -10.82 5.30 7.40
N MET A 179 -9.98 4.30 7.57
CA MET A 179 -9.69 3.32 6.51
C MET A 179 -10.67 2.16 6.70
N SER A 180 -11.01 1.40 5.69
CA SER A 180 -11.82 0.19 5.80
C SER A 180 -11.16 -0.86 4.92
N ILE A 181 -11.02 -2.07 5.44
CA ILE A 181 -10.41 -3.20 4.75
C ILE A 181 -11.53 -4.11 4.29
N PHE A 182 -11.60 -4.33 2.98
CA PHE A 182 -12.60 -5.21 2.41
C PHE A 182 -11.94 -6.49 1.92
N GLY A 183 -12.35 -7.58 2.55
CA GLY A 183 -12.12 -8.96 2.14
C GLY A 183 -13.42 -9.75 2.22
N PRO A 184 -13.39 -11.10 2.11
CA PRO A 184 -14.57 -11.97 2.02
C PRO A 184 -15.56 -11.84 3.17
N ARG A 185 -15.10 -11.35 4.33
CA ARG A 185 -15.96 -10.77 5.39
C ARG A 185 -15.42 -9.38 5.68
N SER A 186 -16.06 -8.36 5.11
CA SER A 186 -15.61 -6.97 5.15
C SER A 186 -15.58 -6.44 6.59
N GLU A 187 -14.50 -5.77 7.00
CA GLU A 187 -14.41 -5.12 8.31
C GLU A 187 -14.30 -3.59 8.17
N GLN A 188 -15.20 -2.87 8.84
CA GLN A 188 -15.16 -1.42 8.92
C GLN A 188 -14.22 -0.98 10.05
N LEU A 189 -13.26 -0.08 9.79
CA LEU A 189 -12.48 0.53 10.87
C LEU A 189 -13.23 1.73 11.41
N LYS A 190 -13.41 1.75 12.72
CA LYS A 190 -13.83 2.94 13.46
C LYS A 190 -12.62 3.84 13.76
#